data_AF-A0A9P9J247-F1
#
_entry.id   AF-A0A9P9J247-F1
#
_cell.length_a   1.000
_cell.length_b   1.000
_cell.length_c   1.000
_cell.angle_alpha   90.00
_cell.angle_beta   90.00
_cell.angle_gamma   90.00
#
_symmetry.space_group_name_H-M   'P 1'
#
loop_
_entity.id
_entity.type
_entity.pdbx_description
1 polymer ?
#
loop_
_entity_poly.entity_id
_entity_poly.type
_entity_poly.pdbx_seq_one_letter_code
_entity_poly.pdbx_strand_id
1 'polypeptide(L)'
;DECVTDLPHLLNLIVEKSSESPRIKWIVSSRNWLNIEEQLETAGQKVMLCLELNEKSISAAVSIYIRHKVDQLARLKKYDRNTRDAVQHHLSSNANDTFLWVALVCQELADPKVRKRHTLAKLKSFPQGLDSLYNRMMEQVRDLDDADLCKQVLAIASVVYRPVSLKELTFLAGSLEDFGDDLDTLEEIIGSCGSLLTLREGVVYFVHQSAKDFLLNEASNQILSSGIAHQHRVVFSRSLQIMSETLRRDIYDLHHPGISIHHIRQPEPDPLAPARYSCIYWVDHLNAGLRRPSTTSMTTAQSTNSSARSTSTGSRH
;
A
#
# COMPACT_ATOMS: atom_id res chain seq x y z
N ASP A 1 -2.33 -0.41 13.80
CA ASP A 1 -2.03 0.64 12.80
C ASP A 1 -2.60 0.31 11.42
N GLU A 2 -2.72 -0.96 11.02
CA GLU A 2 -3.51 -1.35 9.84
C GLU A 2 -5.04 -1.24 10.04
N CYS A 3 -5.50 -1.31 11.29
CA CYS A 3 -6.87 -0.98 11.66
C CYS A 3 -7.01 0.55 11.77
N VAL A 4 -7.45 1.20 10.70
CA VAL A 4 -7.60 2.67 10.66
C VAL A 4 -8.93 3.11 11.28
N THR A 5 -10.00 2.32 11.10
CA THR A 5 -11.32 2.58 11.68
C THR A 5 -11.39 2.07 13.12
N ASP A 6 -11.93 2.90 14.02
CA ASP A 6 -12.19 2.56 15.43
C ASP A 6 -10.99 2.04 16.23
N LEU A 7 -9.76 2.37 15.80
CA LEU A 7 -8.54 1.99 16.52
C LEU A 7 -8.58 2.33 18.02
N PRO A 8 -9.02 3.53 18.46
CA PRO A 8 -9.10 3.83 19.89
C PRO A 8 -10.07 2.90 20.64
N HIS A 9 -11.22 2.56 20.03
CA HIS A 9 -12.19 1.64 20.63
C HIS A 9 -11.62 0.23 20.76
N LEU A 10 -10.90 -0.24 19.72
CA LEU A 10 -10.24 -1.54 19.75
C LEU A 10 -9.16 -1.61 20.84
N LEU A 11 -8.32 -0.58 20.95
CA LEU A 11 -7.26 -0.53 21.95
C LEU A 11 -7.85 -0.51 23.37
N ASN A 12 -8.90 0.29 23.61
CA ASN A 12 -9.62 0.29 24.89
C ASN A 12 -10.20 -1.09 25.21
N LEU A 13 -10.85 -1.76 24.24
CA LEU A 13 -11.38 -3.10 24.42
C LEU A 13 -10.29 -4.11 24.82
N ILE A 14 -9.12 -4.04 24.17
CA ILE A 14 -7.99 -4.92 24.50
C ILE A 14 -7.54 -4.68 25.94
N VAL A 15 -7.36 -3.42 26.35
CA VAL A 15 -6.93 -3.06 27.70
C VAL A 15 -7.95 -3.51 28.75
N GLU A 16 -9.23 -3.21 28.55
CA GLU A 16 -10.32 -3.56 29.48
C GLU A 16 -10.45 -5.08 29.63
N LYS A 17 -10.54 -5.81 28.51
CA LYS A 17 -10.74 -7.27 28.55
C LYS A 17 -9.52 -8.04 29.03
N SER A 18 -8.31 -7.50 28.83
CA SER A 18 -7.09 -8.06 29.43
C SER A 18 -7.11 -8.01 30.96
N SER A 19 -7.77 -6.98 31.52
CA SER A 19 -7.88 -6.80 32.97
C SER A 19 -9.04 -7.61 33.56
N GLU A 20 -10.14 -7.76 32.84
CA GLU A 20 -11.35 -8.45 33.31
C GLU A 20 -11.27 -9.99 33.23
N SER A 21 -10.53 -10.53 32.25
CA SER A 21 -10.55 -11.96 31.95
C SER A 21 -9.15 -12.56 31.79
N PRO A 22 -8.66 -13.34 32.78
CA PRO A 22 -7.35 -13.99 32.70
C PRO A 22 -7.29 -15.13 31.67
N ARG A 23 -8.42 -15.45 31.01
CA ARG A 23 -8.51 -16.49 29.98
C ARG A 23 -8.17 -15.97 28.59
N ILE A 24 -8.12 -14.65 28.40
CA ILE A 24 -7.84 -14.03 27.10
C ILE A 24 -6.37 -13.61 27.07
N LYS A 25 -5.66 -14.01 26.02
CA LYS A 25 -4.29 -13.59 25.75
C LYS A 25 -4.24 -12.91 24.40
N TRP A 26 -3.81 -11.65 24.38
CA TRP A 26 -3.71 -10.85 23.16
C TRP A 26 -2.28 -10.89 22.63
N ILE A 27 -2.15 -11.00 21.31
CA ILE A 27 -0.92 -10.71 20.58
C ILE A 27 -1.26 -9.57 19.63
N VAL A 28 -0.59 -8.44 19.81
CA VAL A 28 -0.81 -7.23 19.02
C VAL A 28 0.49 -6.89 18.31
N SER A 29 0.39 -6.68 17.01
CA SER A 29 1.48 -6.12 16.20
C SER A 29 1.07 -4.75 15.69
N SER A 30 1.94 -3.76 15.84
CA SER A 30 1.75 -2.43 15.27
C SER A 30 3.08 -1.79 14.93
N ARG A 31 3.07 -0.77 14.07
CA ARG A 31 4.14 0.23 14.02
C ARG A 31 4.31 0.93 15.36
N ASN A 32 5.50 1.51 15.56
CA ASN A 32 5.88 2.25 16.76
C ASN A 32 5.23 3.65 16.79
N TRP A 33 3.90 3.67 16.86
CA TRP A 33 3.13 4.91 16.94
C TRP A 33 2.83 5.22 18.40
N LEU A 34 3.23 6.43 18.82
CA LEU A 34 3.11 6.90 20.20
C LEU A 34 1.70 6.72 20.76
N ASN A 35 0.66 7.02 19.98
CA ASN A 35 -0.73 6.91 20.44
C ASN A 35 -1.17 5.46 20.70
N ILE A 36 -0.61 4.47 19.97
CA ILE A 36 -0.88 3.06 20.21
C ILE A 36 -0.11 2.59 21.43
N GLU A 37 1.15 2.98 21.52
CA GLU A 37 2.02 2.66 22.66
C GLU A 37 1.41 3.18 23.96
N GLU A 38 1.11 4.47 24.05
CA GLU A 38 0.50 5.14 25.22
C GLU A 38 -0.78 4.44 25.70
N GLN A 39 -1.67 4.04 24.79
CA GLN A 39 -2.90 3.34 25.16
C GLN A 39 -2.62 1.93 25.66
N LEU A 40 -1.77 1.16 24.97
CA LEU A 40 -1.41 -0.19 25.40
C LEU A 40 -0.59 -0.19 26.70
N GLU A 41 0.06 0.90 27.07
CA GLU A 41 0.72 1.05 28.37
C GLU A 41 -0.21 0.93 29.57
N THR A 42 -1.48 1.27 29.39
CA THR A 42 -2.47 1.15 30.45
C THR A 42 -2.86 -0.30 30.75
N ALA A 43 -2.46 -1.27 29.92
CA ALA A 43 -2.70 -2.69 30.16
C ALA A 43 -1.82 -3.23 31.31
N GLY A 44 -2.44 -3.83 32.33
CA GLY A 44 -1.74 -4.26 33.54
C GLY A 44 -0.70 -5.39 33.34
N GLN A 45 -0.94 -6.32 32.41
CA GLN A 45 0.01 -7.38 32.05
C GLN A 45 0.38 -7.29 30.57
N LYS A 46 1.50 -6.64 30.26
CA LYS A 46 2.02 -6.52 28.90
C LYS A 46 3.48 -6.96 28.80
N VAL A 47 3.83 -7.56 27.66
CA VAL A 47 5.22 -7.74 27.23
C VAL A 47 5.35 -7.04 25.90
N MET A 48 6.13 -5.96 25.87
CA MET A 48 6.39 -5.20 24.65
C MET A 48 7.68 -5.70 24.02
N LEU A 49 7.61 -6.07 22.74
CA LEU A 49 8.76 -6.50 21.96
C LEU A 49 9.01 -5.49 20.84
N CYS A 50 9.96 -4.58 21.05
CA CYS A 50 10.40 -3.66 20.01
C CYS A 50 11.41 -4.37 19.11
N LEU A 51 10.97 -4.74 17.90
CA LEU A 51 11.83 -5.43 16.93
C LEU A 51 13.04 -4.57 16.54
N GLU A 52 12.87 -3.25 16.43
CA GLU A 52 13.91 -2.27 16.07
C GLU A 52 15.12 -2.29 17.02
N LEU A 53 14.94 -2.70 18.28
CA LEU A 53 16.02 -2.77 19.27
C LEU A 53 16.91 -4.00 19.12
N ASN A 54 16.61 -4.90 18.17
CA ASN A 54 17.30 -6.16 17.99
C ASN A 54 17.78 -6.36 16.54
N GLU A 55 18.42 -5.33 16.00
CA GLU A 55 18.99 -5.28 14.65
C GLU A 55 19.77 -6.55 14.28
N LYS A 56 20.64 -7.04 15.19
CA LYS A 56 21.41 -8.28 14.96
C LYS A 56 20.52 -9.51 14.75
N SER A 57 19.44 -9.63 15.52
CA SER A 57 18.51 -10.77 15.38
C SER A 57 17.66 -10.64 14.13
N ILE A 58 17.24 -9.41 13.78
CA ILE A 58 16.55 -9.14 12.50
C ILE A 58 17.46 -9.53 11.34
N SER A 59 18.70 -9.06 11.31
CA SER A 59 19.64 -9.34 10.23
C SER A 59 19.92 -10.85 10.07
N ALA A 60 20.06 -11.56 11.20
CA ALA A 60 20.17 -13.02 11.19
C ALA A 60 18.91 -13.70 10.63
N ALA A 61 17.72 -13.24 11.02
CA ALA A 61 16.45 -13.78 10.54
C ALA A 61 16.24 -13.50 9.04
N VAL A 62 16.57 -12.30 8.56
CA VAL A 62 16.53 -11.94 7.14
C VAL A 62 17.52 -12.79 6.35
N SER A 63 18.73 -13.01 6.87
CA SER A 63 19.72 -13.89 6.24
C SER A 63 19.22 -15.34 6.09
N ILE A 64 18.53 -15.86 7.10
CA ILE A 64 17.88 -17.19 7.04
C ILE A 64 16.77 -17.17 5.99
N TYR A 65 15.94 -16.14 5.97
CA TYR A 65 14.85 -15.99 5.03
C TYR A 65 15.32 -15.87 3.58
N ILE A 66 16.40 -15.11 3.32
CA ILE A 66 17.05 -15.00 2.01
C ILE A 66 17.46 -16.39 1.53
N ARG A 67 18.20 -17.14 2.35
CA ARG A 67 18.63 -18.51 1.98
C ARG A 67 17.43 -19.39 1.63
N HIS A 68 16.38 -19.35 2.44
CA HIS A 68 15.15 -20.11 2.18
C HIS A 68 14.49 -19.72 0.85
N LYS A 69 14.33 -18.41 0.59
CA LYS A 69 13.72 -17.90 -0.66
C LYS A 69 14.56 -18.19 -1.89
N VAL A 70 15.89 -18.09 -1.78
CA VAL A 70 16.82 -18.47 -2.85
C VAL A 70 16.71 -19.95 -3.17
N ASP A 71 16.63 -20.82 -2.16
CA ASP A 71 16.48 -22.25 -2.38
C ASP A 71 15.16 -22.59 -3.08
N GLN A 72 14.05 -21.94 -2.69
CA GLN A 72 12.77 -22.05 -3.40
C GLN A 72 12.88 -21.61 -4.86
N LEU A 73 13.46 -20.44 -5.09
CA LEU A 73 13.60 -19.86 -6.43
C LEU A 73 14.52 -20.71 -7.32
N ALA A 74 15.62 -21.22 -6.76
CA ALA A 74 16.55 -22.10 -7.45
C ALA A 74 15.90 -23.40 -7.91
N ARG A 75 15.01 -23.98 -7.09
CA ARG A 75 14.21 -25.16 -7.48
C ARG A 75 13.23 -24.82 -8.59
N LEU A 76 12.48 -23.71 -8.43
CA LEU A 76 11.47 -23.26 -9.39
C LEU A 76 12.08 -22.99 -10.79
N LYS A 77 13.20 -22.25 -10.82
CA LYS A 77 13.85 -21.80 -12.07
C LYS A 77 15.00 -22.70 -12.52
N LYS A 78 15.27 -23.79 -11.80
CA LYS A 78 16.35 -24.76 -12.07
C LYS A 78 17.73 -24.09 -12.17
N TYR A 79 18.05 -23.24 -11.18
CA TYR A 79 19.34 -22.54 -11.12
C TYR A 79 20.49 -23.51 -10.88
N ASP A 80 21.62 -23.23 -11.54
CA ASP A 80 22.90 -23.84 -11.16
C ASP A 80 23.46 -23.13 -9.92
N ARG A 81 24.52 -23.73 -9.36
CA ARG A 81 25.18 -23.22 -8.15
C ARG A 81 25.64 -21.77 -8.31
N ASN A 82 26.23 -21.41 -9.45
CA ASN A 82 26.75 -20.06 -9.69
C ASN A 82 25.62 -19.02 -9.70
N THR A 83 24.52 -19.31 -10.40
CA THR A 83 23.35 -18.43 -10.44
C THR A 83 22.73 -18.28 -9.06
N ARG A 84 22.57 -19.39 -8.33
CA ARG A 84 22.02 -19.39 -6.96
C ARG A 84 22.88 -18.55 -6.01
N ASP A 85 24.19 -18.77 -6.02
CA ASP A 85 25.12 -18.07 -5.12
C ASP A 85 25.18 -16.56 -5.45
N ALA A 86 25.09 -16.18 -6.73
CA ALA A 86 25.00 -14.78 -7.14
C ALA A 86 23.68 -14.11 -6.71
N VAL A 87 22.54 -14.81 -6.82
CA VAL A 87 21.25 -14.30 -6.32
C VAL A 87 21.31 -14.12 -4.81
N GLN A 88 21.80 -15.12 -4.06
CA GLN A 88 21.94 -15.03 -2.61
C GLN A 88 22.81 -13.84 -2.19
N HIS A 89 23.98 -13.68 -2.81
CA HIS A 89 24.88 -12.58 -2.54
C HIS A 89 24.20 -11.22 -2.78
N HIS A 90 23.54 -11.05 -3.93
CA HIS A 90 22.84 -9.80 -4.24
C HIS A 90 21.74 -9.48 -3.23
N LEU A 91 20.93 -10.46 -2.86
CA LEU A 91 19.86 -10.26 -1.88
C LEU A 91 20.43 -9.87 -0.51
N SER A 92 21.49 -10.54 -0.05
CA SER A 92 22.15 -10.23 1.22
C SER A 92 22.74 -8.81 1.24
N SER A 93 23.33 -8.35 0.14
CA SER A 93 23.95 -7.01 0.08
C SER A 93 22.97 -5.84 -0.08
N ASN A 94 21.75 -6.09 -0.60
CA ASN A 94 20.84 -5.01 -1.02
C ASN A 94 19.55 -4.92 -0.20
N ALA A 95 19.20 -5.97 0.55
CA ALA A 95 17.92 -6.02 1.26
C ALA A 95 17.79 -5.03 2.43
N ASN A 96 18.90 -4.51 2.98
CA ASN A 96 18.91 -3.66 4.18
C ASN A 96 17.98 -4.20 5.28
N ASP A 97 18.15 -5.48 5.62
CA ASP A 97 17.34 -6.20 6.62
C ASP A 97 15.81 -6.11 6.42
N THR A 98 15.35 -5.92 5.18
CA THR A 98 13.93 -5.81 4.85
C THR A 98 13.39 -7.10 4.22
N PHE A 99 12.59 -7.86 4.98
CA PHE A 99 11.92 -9.08 4.49
C PHE A 99 11.09 -8.85 3.22
N LEU A 100 10.37 -7.72 3.17
CA LEU A 100 9.50 -7.38 2.05
C LEU A 100 10.28 -7.15 0.76
N TRP A 101 11.42 -6.46 0.83
CA TRP A 101 12.30 -6.26 -0.33
C TRP A 101 12.74 -7.59 -0.92
N VAL A 102 13.17 -8.54 -0.06
CA VAL A 102 13.56 -9.89 -0.48
C VAL A 102 12.38 -10.62 -1.13
N ALA A 103 11.18 -10.53 -0.54
CA ALA A 103 9.98 -11.16 -1.07
C ALA A 103 9.64 -10.63 -2.47
N LEU A 104 9.64 -9.30 -2.65
CA LEU A 104 9.33 -8.62 -3.92
C LEU A 104 10.35 -8.98 -5.01
N VAL A 105 11.65 -8.95 -4.71
CA VAL A 105 12.69 -9.32 -5.69
C VAL A 105 12.58 -10.80 -6.07
N CYS A 106 12.34 -11.70 -5.11
CA CYS A 106 12.13 -13.11 -5.41
C CYS A 106 10.86 -13.35 -6.24
N GLN A 107 9.78 -12.60 -6.01
CA GLN A 107 8.55 -12.67 -6.80
C GLN A 107 8.80 -12.24 -8.25
N GLU A 108 9.46 -11.10 -8.47
CA GLU A 108 9.85 -10.61 -9.80
C GLU A 108 10.75 -11.60 -10.55
N LEU A 109 11.70 -12.23 -9.84
CA LEU A 109 12.55 -13.26 -10.43
C LEU A 109 11.80 -14.58 -10.70
N ALA A 110 10.75 -14.87 -9.94
CA ALA A 110 9.92 -16.05 -10.10
C ALA A 110 8.95 -15.94 -11.29
N ASP A 111 8.63 -14.72 -11.75
CA ASP A 111 7.74 -14.47 -12.90
C ASP A 111 8.08 -15.39 -14.09
N PRO A 112 7.13 -16.19 -14.62
CA PRO A 112 7.32 -17.08 -15.76
C PRO A 112 7.96 -16.41 -16.99
N LYS A 113 7.71 -15.11 -17.21
CA LYS A 113 8.28 -14.30 -18.28
C LYS A 113 9.80 -14.15 -18.14
N VAL A 114 10.34 -14.20 -16.91
CA VAL A 114 11.77 -14.15 -16.63
C VAL A 114 12.40 -15.53 -16.81
N ARG A 115 13.08 -15.73 -17.95
CA ARG A 115 13.85 -16.96 -18.20
C ARG A 115 15.14 -16.99 -17.38
N LYS A 116 15.57 -18.20 -16.98
CA LYS A 116 16.81 -18.45 -16.22
C LYS A 116 18.02 -17.68 -16.75
N ARG A 117 18.22 -17.66 -18.08
CA ARG A 117 19.37 -16.99 -18.73
C ARG A 117 19.39 -15.46 -18.51
N HIS A 118 18.26 -14.85 -18.18
CA HIS A 118 18.14 -13.41 -17.94
C HIS A 118 18.12 -13.06 -16.44
N THR A 119 18.12 -14.05 -15.54
CA THR A 119 18.05 -13.84 -14.09
C THR A 119 19.14 -12.90 -13.61
N LEU A 120 20.42 -13.12 -13.96
CA LEU A 120 21.52 -12.27 -13.49
C LEU A 120 21.45 -10.84 -14.06
N ALA A 121 20.94 -10.68 -15.27
CA ALA A 121 20.76 -9.35 -15.87
C ALA A 121 19.64 -8.59 -15.16
N LYS A 122 18.48 -9.22 -14.91
CA LYS A 122 17.38 -8.63 -14.15
C LYS A 122 17.78 -8.39 -12.70
N LEU A 123 18.58 -9.27 -12.08
CA LEU A 123 19.07 -9.14 -10.71
C LEU A 123 19.81 -7.81 -10.49
N LYS A 124 20.69 -7.44 -11.41
CA LYS A 124 21.44 -6.17 -11.37
C LYS A 124 20.57 -4.92 -11.46
N SER A 125 19.34 -5.05 -11.97
CA SER A 125 18.43 -3.92 -12.04
C SER A 125 17.73 -3.63 -10.72
N PHE A 126 17.74 -4.54 -9.73
CA PHE A 126 17.08 -4.28 -8.44
C PHE A 126 17.98 -3.42 -7.54
N PRO A 127 17.54 -2.21 -7.16
CA PRO A 127 18.32 -1.30 -6.34
C PRO A 127 18.29 -1.71 -4.86
N GLN A 128 19.20 -1.13 -4.09
CA GLN A 128 19.29 -1.30 -2.65
C GLN A 128 18.12 -0.61 -1.94
N GLY A 129 17.49 -1.30 -0.99
CA GLY A 129 16.42 -0.74 -0.16
C GLY A 129 15.04 -0.69 -0.83
N LEU A 130 14.00 -0.58 0.01
CA LEU A 130 12.61 -0.71 -0.39
C LEU A 130 12.08 0.47 -1.22
N ASP A 131 12.38 1.70 -0.83
CA ASP A 131 11.86 2.89 -1.54
C ASP A 131 12.45 3.02 -2.95
N SER A 132 13.74 2.70 -3.10
CA SER A 132 14.38 2.63 -4.42
C SER A 132 13.78 1.51 -5.27
N LEU A 133 13.42 0.38 -4.66
CA LEU A 133 12.74 -0.71 -5.35
C LEU A 133 11.35 -0.28 -5.84
N TYR A 134 10.58 0.44 -5.02
CA TYR A 134 9.30 1.00 -5.43
C TYR A 134 9.43 2.06 -6.53
N ASN A 135 10.42 2.95 -6.44
CA ASN A 135 10.72 3.92 -7.52
C ASN A 135 10.96 3.22 -8.85
N ARG A 136 11.78 2.17 -8.87
CA ARG A 136 12.01 1.36 -10.08
C ARG A 136 10.73 0.70 -10.59
N MET A 137 9.85 0.21 -9.71
CA MET A 137 8.57 -0.35 -10.13
C MET A 137 7.69 0.73 -10.78
N MET A 138 7.68 1.95 -10.22
CA MET A 138 6.98 3.09 -10.81
C MET A 138 7.56 3.50 -12.18
N GLU A 139 8.88 3.44 -12.36
CA GLU A 139 9.51 3.65 -13.67
C GLU A 139 9.04 2.59 -14.69
N GLN A 140 8.98 1.32 -14.28
CA GLN A 140 8.47 0.26 -15.15
C GLN A 140 7.01 0.51 -15.54
N VAL A 141 6.16 0.93 -14.60
CA VAL A 141 4.76 1.29 -14.88
C VAL A 141 4.68 2.47 -15.86
N ARG A 142 5.60 3.44 -15.76
CA ARG A 142 5.64 4.61 -16.67
C ARG A 142 5.97 4.23 -18.11
N ASP A 143 6.77 3.19 -18.30
CA ASP A 143 7.23 2.74 -19.62
C ASP A 143 6.24 1.78 -20.32
N LEU A 144 5.10 1.46 -19.69
CA LEU A 144 4.03 0.64 -20.28
C LEU A 144 3.14 1.46 -21.21
N ASP A 145 2.52 0.79 -22.19
CA ASP A 145 1.49 1.39 -23.04
C ASP A 145 0.27 1.83 -22.20
N ASP A 146 -0.09 1.04 -21.17
CA ASP A 146 -1.20 1.32 -20.24
C ASP A 146 -0.79 2.18 -19.03
N ALA A 147 0.30 2.96 -19.13
CA ALA A 147 0.84 3.72 -18.01
C ALA A 147 -0.20 4.63 -17.33
N ASP A 148 -1.08 5.27 -18.10
CA ASP A 148 -2.08 6.19 -17.55
C ASP A 148 -3.22 5.45 -16.84
N LEU A 149 -3.64 4.29 -17.35
CA LEU A 149 -4.59 3.41 -16.65
C LEU A 149 -4.00 2.92 -15.33
N CYS A 150 -2.75 2.46 -15.35
CA CYS A 150 -2.07 1.99 -14.15
C CYS A 150 -1.92 3.10 -13.11
N LYS A 151 -1.51 4.30 -13.51
CA LYS A 151 -1.42 5.47 -12.61
C LYS A 151 -2.78 5.81 -12.01
N GLN A 152 -3.85 5.77 -12.80
CA GLN A 152 -5.19 6.05 -12.31
C GLN A 152 -5.66 5.01 -11.28
N VAL A 153 -5.41 3.72 -11.55
CA VAL A 153 -5.68 2.63 -10.61
C VAL A 153 -4.90 2.84 -9.31
N LEU A 154 -3.59 3.10 -9.39
CA LEU A 154 -2.74 3.37 -8.23
C LEU A 154 -3.20 4.59 -7.45
N ALA A 155 -3.61 5.66 -8.14
CA ALA A 155 -4.13 6.89 -7.54
C ALA A 155 -5.43 6.64 -6.76
N ILE A 156 -6.38 5.90 -7.34
CA ILE A 156 -7.64 5.54 -6.67
C ILE A 156 -7.37 4.62 -5.49
N ALA A 157 -6.62 3.53 -5.69
CA ALA A 157 -6.26 2.59 -4.63
C ALA A 157 -5.59 3.31 -3.44
N SER A 158 -4.79 4.34 -3.70
CA SER A 158 -4.10 5.12 -2.67
C SER A 158 -5.02 5.98 -1.81
N VAL A 159 -6.19 6.42 -2.31
CA VAL A 159 -7.08 7.31 -1.55
C VAL A 159 -8.34 6.63 -1.01
N VAL A 160 -8.65 5.42 -1.47
CA VAL A 160 -9.81 4.67 -0.95
C VAL A 160 -9.57 4.22 0.49
N TYR A 161 -10.66 4.18 1.26
CA TYR A 161 -10.64 3.88 2.70
C TYR A 161 -10.61 2.38 3.00
N ARG A 162 -10.91 1.54 2.01
CA ARG A 162 -10.78 0.08 2.08
C ARG A 162 -10.35 -0.49 0.73
N PRO A 163 -9.82 -1.72 0.69
CA PRO A 163 -9.69 -2.50 -0.54
C PRO A 163 -10.99 -2.49 -1.34
N VAL A 164 -10.87 -2.30 -2.65
CA VAL A 164 -12.01 -2.19 -3.59
C VAL A 164 -12.09 -3.42 -4.48
N SER A 165 -13.30 -3.90 -4.76
CA SER A 165 -13.50 -4.94 -5.77
C SER A 165 -13.18 -4.42 -7.16
N LEU A 166 -12.90 -5.31 -8.11
CA LEU A 166 -12.73 -4.93 -9.52
C LEU A 166 -13.93 -4.15 -10.04
N LYS A 167 -15.16 -4.60 -9.73
CA LYS A 167 -16.39 -3.90 -10.10
C LYS A 167 -16.42 -2.48 -9.52
N GLU A 168 -16.10 -2.29 -8.25
CA GLU A 168 -16.06 -0.93 -7.68
C GLU A 168 -14.96 -0.08 -8.32
N LEU A 169 -13.79 -0.67 -8.56
CA LEU A 169 -12.66 0.03 -9.15
C LEU A 169 -12.96 0.49 -10.58
N THR A 170 -13.57 -0.34 -11.42
CA THR A 170 -13.94 0.00 -12.80
C THR A 170 -14.81 1.25 -12.86
N PHE A 171 -15.81 1.35 -11.97
CA PHE A 171 -16.71 2.49 -11.94
C PHE A 171 -16.06 3.74 -11.30
N LEU A 172 -15.20 3.56 -10.29
CA LEU A 172 -14.43 4.67 -9.71
C LEU A 172 -13.38 5.20 -10.70
N ALA A 173 -12.76 4.30 -11.46
CA ALA A 173 -11.76 4.56 -12.47
C ALA A 173 -12.44 4.68 -13.83
N GLY A 174 -13.08 5.81 -14.06
CA GLY A 174 -13.89 6.03 -15.26
C GLY A 174 -13.34 5.65 -16.63
N SER A 175 -12.03 5.59 -16.79
CA SER A 175 -11.36 5.13 -18.02
C SER A 175 -11.43 3.61 -18.21
N LEU A 176 -11.79 2.87 -17.17
CA LEU A 176 -11.93 1.42 -17.16
C LEU A 176 -13.37 0.98 -17.42
N GLU A 177 -14.34 1.90 -17.49
CA GLU A 177 -15.76 1.57 -17.71
C GLU A 177 -15.97 0.72 -18.98
N ASP A 178 -15.18 0.97 -20.03
CA ASP A 178 -15.21 0.21 -21.28
C ASP A 178 -14.80 -1.27 -21.11
N PHE A 179 -14.10 -1.61 -20.02
CA PHE A 179 -13.66 -2.97 -19.68
C PHE A 179 -14.53 -3.61 -18.58
N GLY A 180 -15.67 -3.02 -18.20
CA GLY A 180 -16.45 -3.44 -17.03
C GLY A 180 -16.90 -4.90 -17.03
N ASP A 181 -17.10 -5.49 -18.20
CA ASP A 181 -17.48 -6.90 -18.38
C ASP A 181 -16.28 -7.81 -18.73
N ASP A 182 -15.11 -7.23 -19.02
CA ASP A 182 -13.88 -7.95 -19.37
C ASP A 182 -12.95 -8.06 -18.15
N LEU A 183 -13.27 -9.04 -17.30
CA LEU A 183 -12.49 -9.29 -16.10
C LEU A 183 -11.03 -9.63 -16.42
N ASP A 184 -10.77 -10.37 -17.49
CA ASP A 184 -9.42 -10.79 -17.86
C ASP A 184 -8.54 -9.56 -18.17
N THR A 185 -9.05 -8.61 -18.95
CA THR A 185 -8.35 -7.35 -19.23
C THR A 185 -8.14 -6.50 -17.96
N LEU A 186 -9.14 -6.44 -17.07
CA LEU A 186 -8.97 -5.74 -15.79
C LEU A 186 -7.89 -6.39 -14.92
N GLU A 187 -7.84 -7.72 -14.83
CA GLU A 187 -6.81 -8.44 -14.11
C GLU A 187 -5.41 -8.18 -14.70
N GLU A 188 -5.30 -8.09 -16.03
CA GLU A 188 -4.05 -7.71 -16.71
C GLU A 188 -3.61 -6.29 -16.36
N ILE A 189 -4.51 -5.31 -16.34
CA ILE A 189 -4.20 -3.92 -15.95
C ILE A 189 -3.74 -3.85 -14.48
N ILE A 190 -4.40 -4.57 -13.57
CA ILE A 190 -3.96 -4.64 -12.17
C ILE A 190 -2.60 -5.32 -12.06
N GLY A 191 -2.35 -6.38 -12.84
CA GLY A 191 -1.05 -7.03 -12.93
C GLY A 191 0.05 -6.10 -13.47
N SER A 192 -0.30 -5.21 -14.40
CA SER A 192 0.58 -4.20 -14.99
C SER A 192 0.97 -3.08 -14.04
N CYS A 193 0.19 -2.85 -12.97
CA CYS A 193 0.61 -2.00 -11.84
C CYS A 193 1.81 -2.59 -11.06
N GLY A 194 2.30 -3.77 -11.47
CA GLY A 194 3.45 -4.44 -10.90
C GLY A 194 3.19 -4.95 -9.48
N SER A 195 4.28 -5.26 -8.78
CA SER A 195 4.21 -5.76 -7.39
C SER A 195 3.83 -4.68 -6.35
N LEU A 196 3.17 -3.59 -6.77
CA LEU A 196 2.57 -2.59 -5.89
C LEU A 196 1.17 -3.01 -5.43
N LEU A 197 0.40 -3.63 -6.33
CA LEU A 197 -0.94 -4.13 -6.08
C LEU A 197 -0.99 -5.67 -6.19
N THR A 198 -2.00 -6.25 -5.57
CA THR A 198 -2.32 -7.67 -5.67
C THR A 198 -3.81 -7.87 -5.71
N LEU A 199 -4.27 -8.79 -6.54
CA LEU A 199 -5.66 -9.18 -6.65
C LEU A 199 -5.90 -10.45 -5.82
N ARG A 200 -6.90 -10.42 -4.93
CA ARG A 200 -7.32 -11.57 -4.14
C ARG A 200 -8.83 -11.67 -4.18
N GLU A 201 -9.35 -12.76 -4.72
CA GLU A 201 -10.80 -13.01 -4.82
C GLU A 201 -11.57 -11.84 -5.45
N GLY A 202 -11.00 -11.23 -6.51
CA GLY A 202 -11.61 -10.09 -7.20
C GLY A 202 -11.52 -8.76 -6.45
N VAL A 203 -10.74 -8.68 -5.37
CA VAL A 203 -10.51 -7.46 -4.58
C VAL A 203 -9.05 -7.01 -4.69
N VAL A 204 -8.86 -5.71 -4.95
CA VAL A 204 -7.56 -5.07 -5.14
C VAL A 204 -7.00 -4.61 -3.80
N TYR A 205 -5.81 -5.11 -3.47
CA TYR A 205 -5.06 -4.74 -2.28
C TYR A 205 -3.70 -4.16 -2.67
N PHE A 206 -3.13 -3.33 -1.80
CA PHE A 206 -1.69 -3.14 -1.83
C PHE A 206 -0.98 -4.41 -1.39
N VAL A 207 0.17 -4.71 -1.99
CA VAL A 207 1.02 -5.82 -1.52
C VAL A 207 1.43 -5.60 -0.07
N HIS A 208 1.65 -4.35 0.32
CA HIS A 208 1.93 -3.97 1.70
C HIS A 208 1.60 -2.48 1.94
N GLN A 209 1.32 -2.09 3.18
CA GLN A 209 1.02 -0.70 3.54
C GLN A 209 2.15 0.27 3.16
N SER A 210 3.41 -0.16 3.19
CA SER A 210 4.56 0.64 2.75
C SER A 210 4.48 1.06 1.28
N ALA A 211 3.85 0.26 0.41
CA ALA A 211 3.66 0.64 -0.99
C ALA A 211 2.67 1.81 -1.10
N LYS A 212 1.57 1.76 -0.34
CA LYS A 212 0.61 2.87 -0.23
C LYS A 212 1.27 4.12 0.33
N ASP A 213 2.04 3.98 1.41
CA ASP A 213 2.75 5.10 2.04
C ASP A 213 3.77 5.74 1.09
N PHE A 214 4.54 4.92 0.35
CA PHE A 214 5.46 5.39 -0.68
C PHE A 214 4.76 6.19 -1.78
N LEU A 215 3.62 5.67 -2.29
CA LEU A 215 2.83 6.35 -3.32
C LEU A 215 2.25 7.69 -2.85
N LEU A 216 1.85 7.78 -1.58
CA LEU A 216 1.27 9.00 -1.01
C LEU A 216 2.32 10.04 -0.61
N ASN A 217 3.54 9.63 -0.25
CA ASN A 217 4.56 10.51 0.29
C ASN A 217 5.67 10.86 -0.72
N GLU A 218 6.20 9.88 -1.46
CA GLU A 218 7.36 10.06 -2.34
C GLU A 218 6.95 10.16 -3.81
N ALA A 219 6.03 9.29 -4.24
CA ALA A 219 5.57 9.24 -5.64
C ALA A 219 4.24 9.97 -5.87
N SER A 220 3.81 10.82 -4.92
CA SER A 220 2.52 11.51 -5.00
C SER A 220 2.40 12.33 -6.28
N ASN A 221 3.46 13.03 -6.70
CA ASN A 221 3.44 13.84 -7.91
C ASN A 221 3.39 13.00 -9.20
N GLN A 222 3.72 11.70 -9.13
CA GLN A 222 3.72 10.81 -10.29
C GLN A 222 2.33 10.23 -10.58
N ILE A 223 1.54 9.97 -9.54
CA ILE A 223 0.19 9.36 -9.65
C ILE A 223 -0.94 10.35 -9.31
N LEU A 224 -0.67 11.39 -8.53
CA LEU A 224 -1.61 12.38 -8.01
C LEU A 224 -1.12 13.78 -8.38
N SER A 225 -0.97 14.06 -9.68
CA SER A 225 -0.41 15.32 -10.21
C SER A 225 -1.12 16.57 -9.70
N SER A 226 -2.43 16.47 -9.44
CA SER A 226 -3.26 17.56 -8.89
C SER A 226 -3.43 17.51 -7.37
N GLY A 227 -2.70 16.61 -6.70
CA GLY A 227 -2.68 16.43 -5.25
C GLY A 227 -3.76 15.47 -4.71
N ILE A 228 -3.52 14.98 -3.49
CA ILE A 228 -4.40 14.02 -2.80
C ILE A 228 -5.83 14.56 -2.67
N ALA A 229 -6.00 15.83 -2.28
CA ALA A 229 -7.32 16.44 -2.14
C ALA A 229 -8.11 16.49 -3.45
N HIS A 230 -7.42 16.70 -4.59
CA HIS A 230 -8.08 16.64 -5.90
C HIS A 230 -8.55 15.22 -6.20
N GLN A 231 -7.73 14.21 -5.91
CA GLN A 231 -8.11 12.81 -6.14
C GLN A 231 -9.33 12.41 -5.29
N HIS A 232 -9.43 12.86 -4.03
CA HIS A 232 -10.65 12.65 -3.25
C HIS A 232 -11.88 13.32 -3.90
N ARG A 233 -11.74 14.50 -4.52
CA ARG A 233 -12.84 15.13 -5.27
C ARG A 233 -13.23 14.34 -6.51
N VAL A 234 -12.26 13.78 -7.23
CA VAL A 234 -12.52 12.91 -8.40
C VAL A 234 -13.34 11.70 -7.96
N VAL A 235 -12.91 11.01 -6.90
CA VAL A 235 -13.63 9.85 -6.34
C VAL A 235 -15.01 10.24 -5.83
N PHE A 236 -15.16 11.40 -5.17
CA PHE A 236 -16.47 11.92 -4.74
C PHE A 236 -17.42 12.16 -5.93
N SER A 237 -16.97 12.88 -6.96
CA SER A 237 -17.79 13.17 -8.14
C SER A 237 -18.20 11.88 -8.85
N ARG A 238 -17.27 10.93 -9.03
CA ARG A 238 -17.58 9.61 -9.58
C ARG A 238 -18.54 8.83 -8.69
N SER A 239 -18.37 8.88 -7.36
CA SER A 239 -19.28 8.22 -6.41
C SER A 239 -20.72 8.71 -6.56
N LEU A 240 -20.93 10.03 -6.70
CA LEU A 240 -22.26 10.60 -6.91
C LEU A 240 -22.87 10.16 -8.25
N GLN A 241 -22.08 10.14 -9.32
CA GLN A 241 -22.53 9.70 -10.63
C GLN A 241 -22.98 8.23 -10.58
N ILE A 242 -22.14 7.34 -10.06
CA ILE A 242 -22.42 5.90 -9.94
C ILE A 242 -23.70 5.69 -9.13
N MET A 243 -23.84 6.37 -7.99
CA MET A 243 -25.05 6.27 -7.18
C MET A 243 -26.29 6.76 -7.93
N SER A 244 -26.19 7.84 -8.70
CA SER A 244 -27.30 8.36 -9.49
C SER A 244 -27.73 7.43 -10.63
N GLU A 245 -26.78 6.71 -11.24
CA GLU A 245 -27.03 5.81 -12.36
C GLU A 245 -27.47 4.42 -11.90
N THR A 246 -26.97 3.96 -10.74
CA THR A 246 -27.18 2.59 -10.23
C THR A 246 -28.35 2.51 -9.24
N LEU A 247 -28.49 3.47 -8.33
CA LEU A 247 -29.47 3.37 -7.26
C LEU A 247 -30.88 3.64 -7.78
N ARG A 248 -31.76 2.68 -7.55
CA ARG A 248 -33.20 2.81 -7.74
C ARG A 248 -33.94 2.34 -6.50
N ARG A 249 -35.19 2.79 -6.37
CA ARG A 249 -36.08 2.27 -5.34
C ARG A 249 -36.22 0.76 -5.54
N ASP A 250 -36.13 0.03 -4.42
CA ASP A 250 -36.24 -1.43 -4.41
C ASP A 250 -35.22 -2.11 -5.33
N ILE A 251 -33.93 -1.83 -5.11
CA ILE A 251 -32.85 -2.27 -6.02
C ILE A 251 -32.74 -3.79 -6.18
N TYR A 252 -33.21 -4.55 -5.18
CA TYR A 252 -33.25 -6.01 -5.19
C TYR A 252 -34.64 -6.57 -5.56
N ASP A 253 -35.57 -5.72 -6.01
CA ASP A 253 -36.94 -6.10 -6.39
C ASP A 253 -37.65 -6.96 -5.32
N LEU A 254 -37.53 -6.55 -4.06
CA LEU A 254 -38.08 -7.27 -2.90
C LEU A 254 -39.60 -7.13 -2.80
N HIS A 255 -40.17 -6.08 -3.40
CA HIS A 255 -41.59 -5.68 -3.41
C HIS A 255 -42.20 -5.36 -2.04
N HIS A 256 -41.77 -6.03 -0.96
CA HIS A 256 -42.32 -5.92 0.38
C HIS A 256 -41.26 -5.47 1.40
N PRO A 257 -41.45 -4.32 2.07
CA PRO A 257 -40.46 -3.75 3.00
C PRO A 257 -40.27 -4.55 4.31
N GLY A 258 -41.09 -5.57 4.57
CA GLY A 258 -41.04 -6.42 5.77
C GLY A 258 -40.35 -7.78 5.59
N ILE A 259 -39.67 -8.01 4.46
CA ILE A 259 -38.97 -9.28 4.24
C ILE A 259 -37.78 -9.42 5.21
N SER A 260 -37.64 -10.60 5.81
CA SER A 260 -36.48 -10.89 6.67
C SER A 260 -35.18 -10.84 5.87
N ILE A 261 -34.13 -10.26 6.44
CA ILE A 261 -32.79 -10.21 5.84
C ILE A 261 -32.26 -11.61 5.47
N HIS A 262 -32.66 -12.64 6.21
CA HIS A 262 -32.27 -14.02 5.97
C HIS A 262 -32.91 -14.63 4.71
N HIS A 263 -33.98 -14.00 4.20
CA HIS A 263 -34.67 -14.42 2.97
C HIS A 263 -34.25 -13.62 1.74
N ILE A 264 -33.44 -12.58 1.91
CA ILE A 264 -32.89 -11.81 0.79
C ILE A 264 -31.74 -12.62 0.18
N ARG A 265 -31.84 -12.91 -1.12
CA ARG A 265 -30.76 -13.51 -1.89
C ARG A 265 -30.16 -12.45 -2.80
N GLN A 266 -28.84 -12.33 -2.77
CA GLN A 266 -28.13 -11.49 -3.72
C GLN A 266 -28.29 -12.08 -5.13
N PRO A 267 -28.85 -11.34 -6.10
CA PRO A 267 -28.91 -11.79 -7.48
C PRO A 267 -27.50 -11.78 -8.10
N GLU A 268 -27.32 -12.56 -9.16
CA GLU A 268 -26.10 -12.54 -9.97
C GLU A 268 -26.45 -12.03 -11.38
N PRO A 269 -25.94 -10.85 -11.80
CA PRO A 269 -24.99 -9.99 -11.08
C PRO A 269 -25.65 -9.18 -9.94
N ASP A 270 -24.88 -8.87 -8.89
CA ASP A 270 -25.32 -7.98 -7.80
C ASP A 270 -25.51 -6.53 -8.30
N PRO A 271 -26.75 -6.00 -8.33
CA PRO A 271 -27.03 -4.65 -8.82
C PRO A 271 -26.41 -3.56 -7.96
N LEU A 272 -26.06 -3.85 -6.69
CA LEU A 272 -25.36 -2.89 -5.83
C LEU A 272 -23.84 -2.94 -5.98
N ALA A 273 -23.26 -4.01 -6.56
CA ALA A 273 -21.80 -4.18 -6.58
C ALA A 273 -21.02 -2.95 -7.08
N PRO A 274 -21.45 -2.23 -8.14
CA PRO A 274 -20.78 -1.01 -8.60
C PRO A 274 -20.82 0.15 -7.59
N ALA A 275 -21.93 0.28 -6.84
CA ALA A 275 -22.23 1.42 -5.99
C ALA A 275 -21.91 1.21 -4.51
N ARG A 276 -21.57 -0.02 -4.08
CA ARG A 276 -21.37 -0.38 -2.66
C ARG A 276 -20.35 0.51 -1.95
N TYR A 277 -19.17 0.70 -2.56
CA TYR A 277 -18.16 1.61 -2.03
C TYR A 277 -18.70 3.04 -1.92
N SER A 278 -19.26 3.56 -3.01
CA SER A 278 -19.78 4.91 -3.12
C SER A 278 -20.84 5.21 -2.07
N CYS A 279 -21.77 4.28 -1.83
CA CYS A 279 -22.85 4.42 -0.84
C CYS A 279 -22.34 4.63 0.60
N ILE A 280 -21.13 4.15 0.91
CA ILE A 280 -20.55 4.23 2.25
C ILE A 280 -19.64 5.46 2.37
N TYR A 281 -18.77 5.70 1.39
CA TYR A 281 -17.61 6.60 1.56
C TYR A 281 -17.70 7.94 0.81
N TRP A 282 -18.78 8.22 0.07
CA TRP A 282 -18.87 9.45 -0.72
C TRP A 282 -18.69 10.72 0.14
N VAL A 283 -19.25 10.74 1.36
CA VAL A 283 -19.12 11.88 2.29
C VAL A 283 -17.69 12.03 2.78
N ASP A 284 -17.00 10.92 3.06
CA ASP A 284 -15.60 10.95 3.52
C ASP A 284 -14.70 11.53 2.44
N HIS A 285 -14.91 11.15 1.18
CA HIS A 285 -14.21 11.73 0.04
C HIS A 285 -14.52 13.22 -0.16
N LEU A 286 -15.77 13.66 0.04
CA LEU A 286 -16.10 15.08 0.04
C LEU A 286 -15.32 15.83 1.13
N ASN A 287 -15.35 15.33 2.36
CA ASN A 287 -14.67 15.94 3.49
C ASN A 287 -13.14 16.01 3.27
N ALA A 288 -12.52 14.92 2.83
CA ALA A 288 -11.10 14.88 2.52
C ALA A 288 -10.74 15.80 1.34
N GLY A 289 -11.61 15.92 0.35
CA GLY A 289 -11.45 16.84 -0.77
C GLY A 289 -11.58 18.32 -0.40
N LEU A 290 -12.28 18.65 0.69
CA LEU A 290 -12.44 20.03 1.18
C LEU A 290 -11.29 20.49 2.08
N ARG A 291 -10.47 19.57 2.60
CA ARG A 291 -9.31 19.92 3.43
C ARG A 291 -8.29 20.72 2.62
N ARG A 292 -7.98 21.93 3.08
CA ARG A 292 -6.86 22.72 2.54
C ARG A 292 -5.55 22.05 2.96
N PRO A 293 -4.49 22.07 2.13
CA PRO A 293 -3.19 21.59 2.55
C PRO A 293 -2.74 22.38 3.77
N SER A 294 -2.47 21.67 4.87
CA SER A 294 -1.91 22.25 6.08
C SER A 294 -0.55 22.85 5.73
N THR A 295 -0.45 24.17 5.71
CA THR A 295 0.84 24.86 5.68
C THR A 295 1.51 24.66 7.04
N THR A 296 2.30 23.61 7.21
CA THR A 296 3.17 23.48 8.38
C THR A 296 4.49 22.85 7.99
N SER A 297 5.57 23.54 8.38
CA SER A 297 7.01 23.27 8.23
C SER A 297 7.71 23.56 6.89
N MET A 298 7.78 24.84 6.53
CA MET A 298 9.02 25.43 5.97
C MET A 298 9.35 26.69 6.76
N THR A 299 9.91 26.54 7.95
CA THR A 299 10.57 27.64 8.67
C THR A 299 11.49 27.06 9.74
N THR A 300 12.76 26.86 9.37
CA THR A 300 13.95 27.15 10.17
C THR A 300 15.19 26.66 9.44
N ALA A 301 15.82 27.53 8.66
CA ALA A 301 17.26 27.49 8.40
C ALA A 301 17.68 28.75 7.63
N GLN A 302 17.59 29.93 8.27
CA GLN A 302 18.33 31.12 7.83
C GLN A 302 18.35 32.17 8.94
N SER A 303 19.18 31.93 9.96
CA SER A 303 20.00 32.99 10.55
C SER A 303 20.99 32.36 11.53
N THR A 304 22.27 32.33 11.17
CA THR A 304 23.44 32.48 12.06
C THR A 304 24.69 32.24 11.21
N ASN A 305 25.28 33.32 10.68
CA ASN A 305 26.73 33.56 10.65
C ASN A 305 27.10 34.61 9.59
N SER A 306 27.12 35.88 10.00
CA SER A 306 28.00 36.89 9.39
C SER A 306 28.08 38.15 10.25
N SER A 307 28.78 38.09 11.38
CA SER A 307 29.47 39.25 11.93
C SER A 307 30.51 38.80 12.95
N ALA A 308 31.79 38.83 12.56
CA ALA A 308 32.88 39.49 13.29
C ALA A 308 34.25 38.83 13.01
N ARG A 309 35.22 39.73 12.71
CA ARG A 309 36.68 39.55 12.57
C ARG A 309 37.18 39.00 11.22
N SER A 310 38.15 39.62 10.55
CA SER A 310 39.08 40.69 10.94
C SER A 310 39.75 41.32 9.73
N THR A 311 39.80 42.64 9.74
CA THR A 311 40.75 43.50 9.04
C THR A 311 42.20 43.16 9.39
N SER A 312 43.05 42.87 8.40
CA SER A 312 44.38 43.49 8.21
C SER A 312 45.13 42.80 7.06
N THR A 313 45.22 43.45 5.91
CA THR A 313 46.25 43.18 4.90
C THR A 313 47.12 44.43 4.79
N GLY A 314 48.42 44.22 4.95
CA GLY A 314 49.44 45.26 5.00
C GLY A 314 49.86 45.78 3.63
N SER A 315 50.49 46.95 3.67
CA SER A 315 51.17 47.60 2.55
C SER A 315 52.69 47.55 2.78
N ARG A 316 53.41 46.99 1.81
CA ARG A 316 54.83 47.12 1.42
C ARG A 316 55.05 45.99 0.39
N HIS A 317 55.39 46.20 -0.87
CA HIS A 317 56.18 47.25 -1.52
C HIS A 317 55.42 48.07 -2.55
#